data_AF-A0A938K9Q8-F1
#
_entry.id   AF-A0A938K9Q8-F1
#
_cell.length_a   1.000
_cell.length_b   1.000
_cell.length_c   1.000
_cell.angle_alpha   90.00
_cell.angle_beta   90.00
_cell.angle_gamma   90.00
#
_symmetry.space_group_name_H-M   'P 1'
#
loop_
_entity.id
_entity.type
_entity.pdbx_description
1 polymer ?
#
loop_
_entity_poly.entity_id
_entity_poly.type
_entity_poly.pdbx_seq_one_letter_code
_entity_poly.pdbx_strand_id
1 'polypeptide(L)'
;MSLAGRLLVATPPMNDPNFERSVVLMLSHDTDGAFGLVISRPTEVSAVDEDGVLNQWVTRASKPAVFFEGGPVQQNSIIGLARFTDAAERSWTSAVGNGLHTIDLESDATNALE
;
A
#
# COMPACT_ATOMS: atom_id res chain seq x y z
N MET A 1 19.73 9.14 5.94
CA MET A 1 18.46 9.88 5.71
C MET A 1 17.50 8.91 5.05
N SER A 2 16.34 8.63 5.67
CA SER A 2 15.37 7.68 5.10
C SER A 2 14.58 8.31 3.95
N LEU A 3 14.16 7.48 3.00
CA LEU A 3 13.28 7.85 1.90
C LEU A 3 11.83 7.37 2.13
N ALA A 4 11.52 6.77 3.28
CA ALA A 4 10.16 6.35 3.62
C ALA A 4 9.16 7.51 3.47
N GLY A 5 7.99 7.19 2.92
CA GLY A 5 6.93 8.16 2.61
C GLY A 5 7.17 9.00 1.35
N ARG A 6 8.24 8.75 0.59
CA ARG A 6 8.50 9.39 -0.71
C ARG A 6 8.08 8.49 -1.87
N LEU A 7 7.86 9.13 -3.01
CA LEU A 7 7.57 8.45 -4.28
C LEU A 7 8.82 8.41 -5.16
N LEU A 8 9.11 7.23 -5.72
CA LEU A 8 10.04 7.07 -6.82
C LEU A 8 9.22 6.98 -8.11
N VAL A 9 9.53 7.83 -9.08
CA VAL A 9 8.82 7.89 -10.35
C VAL A 9 9.74 7.37 -11.44
N ALA A 10 9.33 6.32 -12.13
CA ALA A 10 10.10 5.75 -13.22
C ALA A 10 10.18 6.74 -14.38
N THR A 11 11.40 6.99 -14.86
CA THR A 11 11.62 7.81 -16.04
C THR A 11 11.30 7.02 -17.32
N PRO A 12 10.84 7.66 -18.41
CA PRO A 12 10.48 6.99 -19.66
C PRO A 12 11.50 5.99 -20.27
N PRO A 13 12.83 6.15 -20.19
CA PRO A 13 13.77 5.16 -20.74
C PRO A 13 13.89 3.88 -19.90
N MET A 14 13.08 3.72 -18.84
CA MET A 14 13.07 2.52 -17.99
C MET A 14 12.50 1.32 -18.74
N ASN A 15 13.37 0.37 -19.10
CA ASN A 15 13.00 -0.83 -19.86
C ASN A 15 12.77 -2.06 -18.98
N ASP A 16 12.87 -1.94 -17.65
CA ASP A 16 12.52 -3.04 -16.74
C ASP A 16 10.99 -3.15 -16.68
N PRO A 17 10.38 -4.28 -17.10
CA PRO A 17 8.93 -4.44 -17.10
C PRO A 17 8.29 -4.31 -15.70
N ASN A 18 9.04 -4.57 -14.63
CA ASN A 18 8.55 -4.43 -13.26
C ASN A 18 8.39 -2.95 -12.85
N PHE A 19 9.14 -2.04 -13.50
CA PHE A 19 9.17 -0.63 -13.12
C PHE A 19 8.88 0.34 -14.28
N GLU A 20 8.65 -0.14 -15.50
CA GLU A 20 8.26 0.71 -16.62
C GLU A 20 6.98 1.47 -16.26
N ARG A 21 7.03 2.80 -16.40
CA ARG A 21 5.93 3.74 -16.07
C ARG A 21 5.35 3.56 -14.67
N SER A 22 6.14 3.04 -13.72
CA SER A 22 5.67 2.84 -12.34
C SER A 22 5.88 4.06 -11.46
N VAL A 23 5.01 4.20 -10.46
CA VAL A 23 5.22 5.04 -9.28
C VAL A 23 5.34 4.11 -8.08
N VAL A 24 6.48 4.14 -7.40
CA VAL A 24 6.77 3.32 -6.21
C VAL A 24 6.70 4.20 -4.97
N LEU A 25 5.85 3.83 -4.01
CA LEU A 25 5.86 4.40 -2.67
C LEU A 25 6.90 3.68 -1.81
N MET A 26 7.84 4.43 -1.22
CA MET A 26 8.81 3.88 -0.27
C MET A 26 8.15 3.67 1.10
N LEU A 27 8.12 2.43 1.56
CA LEU A 27 7.58 2.03 2.87
C LEU A 27 8.68 1.99 3.94
N SER A 28 9.87 1.49 3.61
CA SER A 28 11.06 1.58 4.46
C SER A 28 12.32 1.84 3.62
N HIS A 29 13.30 2.51 4.22
CA HIS A 29 14.63 2.70 3.64
C HIS A 29 15.63 2.97 4.77
N ASP A 30 16.51 2.02 5.00
CA ASP A 30 17.56 2.04 6.01
C ASP A 30 18.85 1.39 5.46
N THR A 31 19.78 1.03 6.33
CA THR A 31 21.06 0.41 5.94
C THR A 31 20.92 -1.03 5.49
N ASP A 32 19.86 -1.72 5.88
CA ASP A 32 19.63 -3.14 5.61
C ASP A 32 18.87 -3.30 4.28
N GLY A 33 18.15 -2.27 3.85
CA GLY A 33 17.63 -2.20 2.49
C GLY A 33 16.54 -1.17 2.29
N ALA A 34 15.77 -1.37 1.23
CA ALA A 34 14.66 -0.53 0.86
C ALA A 34 13.47 -1.38 0.45
N PHE A 35 12.29 -1.01 0.94
CA PHE A 35 11.04 -1.70 0.67
C PHE A 35 10.01 -0.68 0.19
N GLY A 36 9.27 -1.02 -0.86
CA GLY A 36 8.29 -0.13 -1.46
C GLY A 36 7.22 -0.88 -2.26
N LEU A 37 6.15 -0.14 -2.58
CA LEU A 37 4.97 -0.66 -3.25
C LEU A 37 4.71 0.12 -4.54
N VAL A 38 4.52 -0.56 -5.65
CA VAL A 38 4.01 0.04 -6.88
C VAL A 38 2.54 0.41 -6.69
N ILE A 39 2.20 1.69 -6.84
CA ILE A 39 0.84 2.22 -6.60
C ILE A 39 0.13 2.67 -7.89
N SER A 40 0.79 2.54 -9.04
CA SER A 40 0.29 3.01 -10.33
C SER A 40 -0.25 1.91 -11.25
N ARG A 41 -0.33 0.68 -10.76
CA ARG A 41 -0.72 -0.51 -11.54
C ARG A 41 -1.98 -1.15 -10.95
N PRO A 42 -3.18 -0.59 -11.19
CA PRO A 42 -4.41 -1.26 -10.83
C PRO A 42 -4.58 -2.54 -11.66
N THR A 43 -5.15 -3.56 -11.05
CA THR A 43 -5.52 -4.82 -11.73
C THR A 43 -7.02 -4.84 -12.04
N GLU A 44 -7.47 -5.85 -12.77
CA GLU A 44 -8.90 -6.11 -13.00
C GLU A 44 -9.55 -6.92 -11.87
N VAL A 45 -8.77 -7.35 -10.88
CA VAL A 45 -9.26 -8.14 -9.75
C VAL A 45 -9.92 -7.22 -8.74
N SER A 46 -11.22 -7.43 -8.53
CA SER A 46 -11.99 -6.75 -7.49
C SER A 46 -11.36 -7.02 -6.12
N ALA A 47 -11.22 -5.98 -5.31
CA ALA A 47 -10.80 -6.15 -3.92
C ALA A 47 -11.92 -6.78 -3.07
N VAL A 48 -13.17 -6.74 -3.55
CA VAL A 48 -14.30 -7.43 -2.91
C VAL A 48 -14.10 -8.92 -3.11
N ASP A 49 -13.82 -9.60 -2.00
CA ASP A 49 -13.58 -11.04 -1.95
C ASP A 49 -14.90 -11.75 -1.62
N GLU A 50 -15.17 -12.85 -2.33
CA GLU A 50 -16.34 -13.70 -2.10
C GLU A 50 -16.22 -14.46 -0.77
N ASP A 51 -15.00 -14.78 -0.34
CA ASP A 51 -14.71 -15.44 0.95
C ASP A 51 -14.79 -14.47 2.14
N GLY A 52 -14.86 -13.17 1.85
CA GLY A 52 -15.20 -12.10 2.79
C GLY A 52 -14.16 -11.74 3.85
N VAL A 53 -12.98 -12.33 3.79
CA VAL A 53 -11.88 -12.08 4.73
C VAL A 53 -11.48 -10.60 4.74
N LEU A 54 -11.49 -9.95 3.57
CA LEU A 54 -11.13 -8.54 3.43
C LEU A 54 -12.33 -7.59 3.33
N ASN A 55 -13.56 -8.09 3.31
CA ASN A 55 -14.75 -7.29 3.00
C ASN A 55 -14.93 -6.08 3.94
N GLN A 56 -14.51 -6.23 5.19
CA GLN A 56 -14.55 -5.15 6.17
C GLN A 56 -13.60 -3.98 5.85
N TRP A 57 -12.44 -4.25 5.26
CA TRP A 57 -11.48 -3.22 4.83
C TRP A 57 -11.82 -2.68 3.44
N VAL A 58 -12.28 -3.55 2.55
CA VAL A 58 -12.59 -3.22 1.15
C VAL A 58 -13.73 -2.22 1.03
N THR A 59 -14.75 -2.32 1.90
CA THR A 59 -15.85 -1.33 1.96
C THR A 59 -15.37 0.10 2.26
N ARG A 60 -14.17 0.24 2.83
CA ARG A 60 -13.51 1.52 3.15
C ARG A 60 -12.44 1.90 2.12
N ALA A 61 -12.16 1.04 1.15
CA ALA A 61 -11.15 1.30 0.15
C ALA A 61 -11.56 2.46 -0.77
N SER A 62 -10.57 3.26 -1.17
CA SER A 62 -10.78 4.30 -2.18
C SER A 62 -11.13 3.67 -3.53
N LYS A 63 -11.98 4.35 -4.31
CA LYS A 63 -12.29 3.90 -5.67
C LYS A 63 -11.11 4.15 -6.63
N PRO A 64 -10.85 3.26 -7.59
CA PRO A 64 -11.48 1.94 -7.77
C PRO A 64 -11.02 0.94 -6.69
N ALA A 65 -11.96 0.19 -6.12
CA ALA A 65 -11.70 -0.83 -5.11
C ALA A 65 -11.22 -2.14 -5.78
N VAL A 66 -10.06 -2.07 -6.41
CA VAL A 66 -9.38 -3.18 -7.07
C VAL A 66 -8.03 -3.41 -6.41
N PHE A 67 -7.46 -4.61 -6.57
CA PHE A 67 -6.08 -4.83 -6.16
C PHE A 67 -5.11 -4.10 -7.08
N PHE A 68 -3.98 -3.69 -6.52
CA PHE A 68 -2.86 -3.12 -7.25
C PHE A 68 -1.72 -4.13 -7.26
N GLU A 69 -1.03 -4.24 -8.39
CA GLU A 69 0.20 -5.02 -8.46
C GLU A 69 1.30 -4.26 -7.73
N GLY A 70 1.63 -4.71 -6.51
CA GLY A 70 2.56 -4.04 -5.61
C GLY A 70 4.04 -4.13 -5.99
N GLY A 71 4.39 -5.03 -6.91
CA GLY A 71 5.76 -5.27 -7.37
C GLY A 71 6.03 -6.76 -7.62
N PRO A 72 7.26 -7.11 -8.03
CA PRO A 72 7.60 -8.47 -8.45
C PRO A 72 7.81 -9.47 -7.31
N VAL A 73 7.83 -9.00 -6.04
CA VAL A 73 8.18 -9.81 -4.87
C VAL A 73 6.95 -10.02 -4.00
N GLN A 74 6.78 -11.25 -3.49
CA GLN A 74 5.66 -11.64 -2.61
C GLN A 74 4.27 -11.29 -3.18
N GLN A 75 4.01 -11.70 -4.43
CA GLN A 75 2.75 -11.41 -5.14
C GLN A 75 1.49 -12.04 -4.52
N ASN A 76 1.66 -12.95 -3.54
CA ASN A 76 0.57 -13.60 -2.80
C ASN A 76 0.29 -12.93 -1.43
N SER A 77 0.90 -11.78 -1.16
CA SER A 77 0.71 -11.02 0.08
C SER A 77 0.03 -9.70 -0.21
N ILE A 78 -0.83 -9.26 0.72
CA ILE A 78 -1.63 -8.05 0.56
C ILE A 78 -1.18 -7.04 1.62
N ILE A 79 -1.02 -5.79 1.18
CA ILE A 79 -0.71 -4.66 2.06
C ILE A 79 -1.84 -3.65 1.91
N GLY A 80 -2.48 -3.32 3.04
CA GLY A 80 -3.40 -2.19 3.10
C GLY A 80 -2.60 -0.89 3.24
N LEU A 81 -2.95 0.13 2.47
CA LEU A 81 -2.37 1.46 2.57
C LEU A 81 -3.48 2.46 2.88
N ALA A 82 -3.29 3.27 3.92
CA ALA A 82 -4.20 4.33 4.27
C ALA A 82 -3.45 5.65 4.44
N ARG A 83 -4.20 6.75 4.33
CA ARG A 83 -3.73 8.07 4.70
C ARG A 83 -4.64 8.67 5.76
N PHE A 84 -4.05 9.09 6.87
CA PHE A 84 -4.75 9.82 7.93
C PHE A 84 -4.32 11.29 7.90
N THR A 85 -5.25 12.18 8.24
CA THR A 85 -5.00 13.64 8.32
C THR A 85 -4.78 14.11 9.75
N ASP A 86 -5.16 13.30 10.73
CA ASP A 86 -4.88 13.52 12.15
C ASP A 86 -3.58 12.85 12.59
N ALA A 87 -3.17 13.14 13.82
CA ALA A 87 -1.99 12.55 14.46
C ALA A 87 -2.37 11.47 15.50
N ALA A 88 -3.58 10.90 15.42
CA ALA A 88 -4.02 9.89 16.38
C ALA A 88 -3.25 8.59 16.17
N GLU A 89 -2.72 8.05 17.27
CA GLU A 89 -2.06 6.75 17.26
C GLU A 89 -3.09 5.62 17.14
N ARG A 90 -2.78 4.64 16.30
CA ARG A 90 -3.66 3.50 15.98
C ARG A 90 -2.83 2.23 16.03
N SER A 91 -3.17 1.33 16.93
CA SER A 91 -2.43 0.08 17.16
C SER A 91 -2.42 -0.87 15.95
N TRP A 92 -3.41 -0.77 15.08
CA TRP A 92 -3.59 -1.58 13.87
C TRP A 92 -2.93 -0.96 12.62
N THR A 93 -2.10 0.07 12.81
CA THR A 93 -1.38 0.75 11.72
C THR A 93 0.09 0.91 12.03
N SER A 94 0.93 0.98 11.00
CA SER A 94 2.32 1.39 11.14
C SER A 94 2.58 2.62 10.27
N ALA A 95 3.19 3.65 10.87
CA ALA A 95 3.47 4.91 10.19
C ALA A 95 4.63 4.76 9.20
N VAL A 96 4.41 5.21 7.97
CA VAL A 96 5.43 5.26 6.90
C VAL A 96 6.00 6.69 6.78
N GLY A 97 5.12 7.70 6.88
CA GLY A 97 5.46 9.11 6.77
C GLY A 97 4.43 9.91 5.97
N ASN A 98 4.40 11.24 6.13
CA ASN A 98 3.46 12.13 5.44
C ASN A 98 1.96 11.77 5.66
N GLY A 99 1.65 11.18 6.83
CA GLY A 99 0.31 10.66 7.15
C GLY A 99 -0.04 9.36 6.42
N LEU A 100 0.89 8.73 5.71
CA LEU A 100 0.73 7.40 5.11
C LEU A 100 1.06 6.31 6.13
N HIS A 101 0.22 5.30 6.16
CA HIS A 101 0.32 4.17 7.06
C HIS A 101 0.06 2.86 6.33
N THR A 102 0.76 1.80 6.70
CA THR A 102 0.36 0.44 6.36
C THR A 102 -0.67 -0.07 7.36
N ILE A 103 -1.65 -0.83 6.89
CA ILE A 103 -2.72 -1.41 7.69
C ILE A 103 -2.38 -2.85 8.01
N ASP A 104 -2.52 -3.23 9.29
CA ASP A 104 -2.62 -4.63 9.68
C ASP A 104 -4.00 -5.16 9.27
N LEU A 105 -4.04 -5.95 8.20
CA LEU A 105 -5.28 -6.48 7.64
C LEU A 105 -5.86 -7.64 8.48
N GLU A 106 -5.08 -8.22 9.39
CA GLU A 106 -5.55 -9.24 10.34
C GLU A 106 -6.30 -8.62 11.53
N SER A 107 -6.13 -7.31 11.75
CA SER A 107 -6.87 -6.55 12.76
C SER A 107 -8.33 -6.29 12.34
N ASP A 108 -9.19 -6.08 13.34
CA ASP A 108 -10.62 -5.74 13.13
C ASP A 108 -10.78 -4.34 12.51
N ALA A 109 -11.47 -4.26 11.36
CA ALA A 109 -11.68 -2.99 10.66
C ALA A 109 -12.68 -2.05 11.36
N THR A 110 -13.40 -2.51 12.37
CA THR A 110 -14.25 -1.67 13.22
C THR A 110 -13.41 -0.62 13.96
N ASN A 111 -12.14 -0.91 14.25
CA ASN A 111 -11.19 0.04 14.86
C ASN A 111 -10.92 1.28 13.98
N ALA A 112 -11.24 1.22 12.68
CA ALA A 112 -11.15 2.37 11.78
C ALA A 112 -12.32 3.35 11.90
N LEU A 113 -13.30 3.08 12.79
CA LEU A 113 -14.41 3.98 13.11
C LEU A 113 -14.15 4.85 14.35
N GLU A 114 -13.10 4.53 15.11
CA GLU A 114 -12.63 5.30 16.28
C GLU A 114 -11.73 6.46 15.83
#